data_AF-A0A820NJF4-F1
#
_entry.id   AF-A0A820NJF4-F1
#
_cell.length_a   1.000
_cell.length_b   1.000
_cell.length_c   1.000
_cell.angle_alpha   90.00
_cell.angle_beta   90.00
_cell.angle_gamma   90.00
#
_symmetry.space_group_name_H-M   'P 1'
#
loop_
_entity.id
_entity.type
_entity.pdbx_description
1 polymer ?
#
loop_
_entity_poly.entity_id
_entity_poly.type
_entity_poly.pdbx_seq_one_letter_code
_entity_poly.pdbx_strand_id
1 'polypeptide(L)'
;MSTTSTSCAIVTCTQIPYVFCYCCSKNLCLDHLSNHTALVNSQSKSSIDQIKRINIDKLIANDRLKLEKWRDDSLKKIHRYYEKKC
;
A
#
# COMPACT_ATOMS: atom_id res chain seq x y z
N MET A 1 -12.77 -45.13 -3.37
CA MET A 1 -12.35 -43.74 -3.68
C MET A 1 -12.96 -42.84 -2.62
N SER A 2 -12.14 -42.31 -1.70
CA SER A 2 -12.62 -41.48 -0.59
C SER A 2 -12.96 -40.10 -1.10
N THR A 3 -14.25 -39.76 -1.13
CA THR A 3 -14.74 -38.42 -1.44
C THR A 3 -14.46 -37.52 -0.24
N THR A 4 -13.35 -36.80 -0.24
CA THR A 4 -13.18 -35.69 0.71
C THR A 4 -14.20 -34.62 0.34
N SER A 5 -15.26 -34.52 1.13
CA SER A 5 -16.29 -33.49 0.99
C SER A 5 -15.64 -32.13 1.20
N THR A 6 -15.24 -31.47 0.12
CA THR A 6 -14.79 -30.10 0.18
C THR A 6 -16.01 -29.26 0.52
N SER A 7 -16.13 -28.78 1.76
CA SER A 7 -17.21 -27.91 2.20
C SER A 7 -16.79 -26.44 2.07
N CYS A 8 -17.77 -25.54 2.07
CA CYS A 8 -17.45 -24.13 2.22
C CYS A 8 -16.73 -23.91 3.56
N ALA A 9 -15.77 -22.99 3.59
CA ALA A 9 -14.97 -22.68 4.78
C ALA A 9 -15.80 -22.07 5.93
N ILE A 10 -17.03 -21.64 5.65
CA ILE A 10 -17.99 -21.24 6.66
C ILE A 10 -18.70 -22.49 7.16
N VAL A 11 -18.43 -22.89 8.41
CA VAL A 11 -18.87 -24.16 9.01
C VAL A 11 -20.39 -24.34 8.96
N THR A 12 -21.15 -23.27 9.08
CA THR A 12 -22.62 -23.28 9.02
C THR A 12 -23.17 -23.28 7.58
N CYS A 13 -22.31 -23.15 6.57
CA CYS A 13 -22.71 -23.10 5.18
C CYS A 13 -22.83 -24.51 4.60
N THR A 14 -24.05 -24.85 4.21
CA THR A 14 -24.39 -26.13 3.57
C THR A 14 -24.21 -26.10 2.05
N GLN A 15 -23.83 -24.96 1.47
CA GLN A 15 -23.66 -24.79 0.03
C GLN A 15 -22.38 -25.47 -0.47
N ILE A 16 -22.46 -26.02 -1.68
CA ILE A 16 -21.32 -26.61 -2.36
C ILE A 16 -20.29 -25.51 -2.68
N PRO A 17 -18.99 -25.73 -2.42
CA PRO A 17 -17.97 -24.78 -2.85
C PRO A 17 -17.98 -24.56 -4.36
N TYR A 18 -17.84 -23.29 -4.73
CA TYR A 18 -17.74 -22.86 -6.10
C TYR A 18 -16.28 -22.65 -6.51
N VAL A 19 -15.45 -22.10 -5.61
CA VAL A 19 -14.05 -21.79 -5.89
C VAL A 19 -13.15 -21.98 -4.68
N PHE A 20 -11.89 -22.30 -4.91
CA PHE A 20 -10.83 -22.23 -3.90
C PHE A 20 -10.15 -20.86 -3.95
N CYS A 21 -10.19 -20.12 -2.85
CA CYS A 21 -9.44 -18.89 -2.69
C CYS A 21 -8.01 -19.22 -2.25
N TYR A 22 -7.04 -18.95 -3.12
CA TYR A 22 -5.62 -19.17 -2.82
C TYR A 22 -5.09 -18.23 -1.72
N CYS A 23 -5.55 -16.98 -1.67
CA CYS A 23 -5.11 -16.00 -0.67
C CYS A 23 -5.43 -16.44 0.77
N CYS A 24 -6.57 -17.10 0.96
CA CYS A 24 -7.04 -17.55 2.26
C CYS A 24 -6.90 -19.06 2.46
N SER A 25 -6.46 -19.78 1.44
CA SER A 25 -6.42 -21.25 1.37
C SER A 25 -7.74 -21.91 1.78
N LYS A 26 -8.86 -21.36 1.31
CA LYS A 26 -10.22 -21.73 1.74
C LYS A 26 -11.14 -21.94 0.54
N ASN A 27 -12.02 -22.94 0.64
CA ASN A 27 -13.08 -23.19 -0.31
C ASN A 27 -14.29 -22.28 -0.01
N LEU A 28 -14.80 -21.58 -1.02
CA LEU A 28 -15.91 -20.64 -0.88
C LEU A 28 -17.05 -21.04 -1.82
N CYS A 29 -18.28 -21.02 -1.32
CA CYS A 29 -19.46 -21.04 -2.18
C CYS A 29 -19.62 -19.68 -2.87
N LEU A 30 -20.55 -19.57 -3.82
CA LEU A 30 -20.77 -18.36 -4.60
C LEU A 30 -21.10 -17.13 -3.71
N ASP A 31 -21.97 -17.31 -2.71
CA ASP A 31 -22.36 -16.21 -1.81
C ASP A 31 -21.19 -15.72 -0.95
N HIS A 32 -20.43 -16.66 -0.37
CA HIS A 32 -19.27 -16.32 0.44
C HIS A 32 -18.11 -15.79 -0.40
N LEU A 33 -18.00 -16.16 -1.68
CA LEU A 33 -17.08 -15.55 -2.63
C LEU A 33 -17.45 -14.09 -2.91
N SER A 34 -18.74 -13.79 -3.09
CA SER A 34 -19.21 -12.41 -3.30
C SER A 34 -18.87 -11.51 -2.10
N ASN A 35 -19.20 -11.96 -0.89
CA ASN A 35 -18.86 -11.25 0.34
C ASN A 35 -17.35 -11.09 0.54
N HIS A 36 -16.60 -12.15 0.28
CA HIS A 36 -15.13 -12.13 0.34
C HIS A 36 -14.55 -11.09 -0.63
N THR A 37 -15.04 -11.07 -1.87
CA THR A 37 -14.58 -10.13 -2.91
C THR A 37 -14.91 -8.69 -2.54
N ALA A 38 -16.10 -8.44 -1.96
CA ALA A 38 -16.47 -7.12 -1.47
C ALA A 38 -15.53 -6.62 -0.36
N LEU A 39 -15.15 -7.49 0.58
CA LEU A 39 -14.20 -7.16 1.64
C LEU A 39 -12.78 -6.88 1.10
N VAL A 40 -12.28 -7.72 0.19
CA VAL A 40 -10.98 -7.50 -0.45
C VAL A 40 -10.97 -6.17 -1.20
N ASN A 41 -12.04 -5.85 -1.92
CA ASN A 41 -12.16 -4.60 -2.67
C ASN A 41 -12.21 -3.37 -1.76
N SER A 42 -12.90 -3.44 -0.61
CA SER A 42 -12.96 -2.32 0.33
C SER A 42 -11.59 -2.05 0.98
N GLN A 43 -10.87 -3.10 1.36
CA GLN A 43 -9.52 -2.99 1.89
C GLN A 43 -8.55 -2.43 0.84
N SER A 44 -8.61 -2.95 -0.40
CA SER A 44 -7.78 -2.46 -1.51
C SER A 44 -8.01 -0.98 -1.79
N LYS A 45 -9.28 -0.52 -1.83
CA LYS A 45 -9.61 0.90 -2.01
C LYS A 45 -9.00 1.78 -0.91
N SER A 46 -9.09 1.34 0.35
CA SER A 46 -8.49 2.08 1.47
C SER A 46 -6.97 2.24 1.32
N SER A 47 -6.27 1.16 0.95
CA SER A 47 -4.83 1.20 0.71
C SER A 47 -4.45 2.10 -0.47
N ILE A 48 -5.21 2.05 -1.57
CA ILE A 48 -5.00 2.92 -2.74
C ILE A 48 -5.20 4.39 -2.35
N ASP A 49 -6.22 4.71 -1.57
CA ASP A 49 -6.47 6.07 -1.11
C ASP A 49 -5.38 6.57 -0.16
N GLN A 50 -4.83 5.70 0.69
CA GLN A 50 -3.66 6.03 1.52
C GLN A 50 -2.42 6.30 0.67
N ILE A 51 -2.16 5.50 -0.36
CA ILE A 51 -1.05 5.72 -1.30
C ILE A 51 -1.23 7.04 -2.06
N LYS A 52 -2.46 7.35 -2.52
CA LYS A 52 -2.77 8.63 -3.18
C LYS A 52 -2.56 9.84 -2.28
N ARG A 53 -2.72 9.69 -0.96
CA ARG A 53 -2.42 10.77 0.02
C ARG A 53 -0.93 11.04 0.14
N ILE A 54 -0.06 10.11 -0.25
CA ILE A 54 1.38 10.35 -0.34
C ILE A 54 1.61 11.23 -1.59
N ASN A 55 1.63 12.54 -1.37
CA ASN A 55 2.00 13.49 -2.41
C ASN A 55 3.52 13.51 -2.56
N ILE A 56 4.03 12.55 -3.32
CA ILE A 56 5.47 12.36 -3.60
C ILE A 56 6.06 13.62 -4.21
N ASP A 57 5.35 14.28 -5.12
CA ASP A 57 5.82 15.52 -5.76
C ASP A 57 6.06 16.63 -4.74
N LYS A 58 5.17 16.77 -3.75
CA LYS A 58 5.35 17.72 -2.64
C LYS A 58 6.55 17.37 -1.77
N LEU A 59 6.80 16.09 -1.50
CA LEU A 59 7.98 15.65 -0.75
C LEU A 59 9.27 15.99 -1.51
N ILE A 60 9.33 15.66 -2.80
CA ILE A 60 10.47 15.96 -3.67
C ILE A 60 10.71 17.47 -3.75
N ALA A 61 9.66 18.26 -3.95
CA ALA A 61 9.76 19.72 -4.02
C ALA A 61 10.31 20.32 -2.71
N ASN A 62 9.82 19.85 -1.56
CA ASN A 62 10.30 20.29 -0.26
C ASN A 62 11.79 19.95 -0.04
N ASP A 63 12.22 18.75 -0.43
CA ASP A 63 13.62 18.36 -0.24
C ASP A 63 14.55 19.09 -1.20
N ARG A 64 14.11 19.40 -2.44
CA ARG A 64 14.85 20.28 -3.35
C ARG A 64 15.09 21.65 -2.73
N LEU A 65 14.07 22.28 -2.15
CA LEU A 65 14.22 23.59 -1.49
C LEU A 65 15.22 23.56 -0.33
N LYS A 66 15.24 22.46 0.46
CA LYS A 66 16.23 22.29 1.55
C LYS A 66 17.65 22.18 1.00
N LEU A 67 17.84 21.42 -0.08
CA LEU A 67 19.15 21.24 -0.72
C LEU A 67 19.65 22.55 -1.33
N GLU A 68 18.78 23.34 -1.95
CA GLU A 68 19.13 24.66 -2.47
C GLU A 68 19.56 25.61 -1.35
N LYS A 69 18.79 25.65 -0.25
CA LYS A 69 19.16 26.44 0.92
C LYS A 69 20.52 26.01 1.49
N TRP A 70 20.75 24.70 1.60
CA TRP A 70 22.03 24.16 2.09
C TRP A 70 23.21 24.56 1.20
N ARG A 71 23.01 24.52 -0.12
CA ARG A 71 24.01 24.97 -1.10
C ARG A 71 24.32 26.45 -0.90
N ASP A 72 23.30 27.30 -0.84
CA ASP A 72 23.46 28.75 -0.71
C ASP A 72 24.12 29.12 0.63
N ASP A 73 23.72 28.49 1.73
CA ASP A 73 24.31 28.71 3.05
C ASP A 73 25.78 28.27 3.09
N SER A 74 26.13 27.20 2.39
CA SER A 74 27.51 26.73 2.27
C SER A 74 28.36 27.70 1.46
N LEU A 75 27.87 28.17 0.31
CA LEU A 75 28.57 29.17 -0.51
C LEU A 75 28.78 30.47 0.26
N LYS A 76 27.78 30.95 1.00
CA LYS A 76 27.91 32.14 1.87
C LYS A 76 28.97 31.97 2.95
N LYS A 77 29.18 30.76 3.49
CA LYS A 77 30.25 30.49 4.46
C LYS A 77 31.62 30.52 3.80
N ILE A 78 31.73 29.92 2.61
CA ILE A 78 32.96 29.93 1.82
C ILE A 78 33.36 31.37 1.46
N HIS A 79 32.44 32.16 0.89
CA HIS A 79 32.72 33.55 0.55
C HIS A 79 33.17 34.37 1.76
N ARG A 80 32.44 34.29 2.89
CA ARG A 80 32.83 34.97 4.14
C ARG A 80 34.20 34.57 4.66
N TYR A 81 34.63 33.32 4.43
CA TYR A 81 35.96 32.87 4.83
C TYR A 81 37.05 33.54 4.00
N TYR A 82 36.86 33.65 2.68
CA TYR A 82 37.83 34.27 1.78
C TYR A 82 37.84 35.81 1.90
N GLU A 83 36.69 36.45 2.09
CA GLU A 83 36.61 37.90 2.35
C GLU A 83 37.39 38.32 3.60
N LYS A 84 37.50 37.46 4.61
CA LYS A 84 38.29 37.72 5.82
C LYS A 84 39.80 37.50 5.64
N LYS A 85 40.23 36.88 4.54
CA LYS A 85 41.64 36.57 4.26
C LYS A 85 42.29 37.58 3.31
N CYS A 86 41.50 38.25 2.48
CA CYS A 86 41.94 39.41 1.70
C CYS A 86 41.95 40.67 2.58
#